data_AF-A0A2W2NCW2-F1
#
_entry.id   AF-A0A2W2NCW2-F1
#
_cell.length_a   1.000
_cell.length_b   1.000
_cell.length_c   1.000
_cell.angle_alpha   90.00
_cell.angle_beta   90.00
_cell.angle_gamma   90.00
#
_symmetry.space_group_name_H-M   'P 1'
#
loop_
_entity.id
_entity.type
_entity.pdbx_description
1 polymer ?
#
loop_
_entity_poly.entity_id
_entity_poly.type
_entity_poly.pdbx_seq_one_letter_code
_entity_poly.pdbx_strand_id
1 'polypeptide(L)'
;MTGDEPFVAAVKPLVDAIGGTMLPPDEASPDDVVLAWQGADAVAVRLPRLADSLDRILTAMERGKGMPLADLDRKAKQEVVRTLEARGAFSVRHGVETVASALGVSRFTIYNYLNRERES
;
A
#
# COMPACT_ATOMS: atom_id res chain seq x y z
N MET A 1 -17.82 -27.85 3.04
CA MET A 1 -16.66 -26.94 2.99
C MET A 1 -16.62 -26.41 1.59
N THR A 2 -17.16 -25.21 1.42
CA THR A 2 -17.34 -24.55 0.14
C THR A 2 -15.95 -24.23 -0.42
N GLY A 3 -15.68 -24.52 -1.70
CA GLY A 3 -14.33 -24.46 -2.29
C GLY A 3 -13.77 -23.04 -2.48
N ASP A 4 -14.52 -22.04 -2.05
CA ASP A 4 -14.24 -20.61 -2.04
C ASP A 4 -13.34 -20.20 -0.86
N GLU A 5 -13.48 -20.80 0.33
CA GLU A 5 -12.70 -20.43 1.52
C GLU A 5 -11.17 -20.53 1.32
N PRO A 6 -10.62 -21.59 0.69
CA PRO A 6 -9.18 -21.65 0.37
C PRO A 6 -8.75 -20.59 -0.67
N PHE A 7 -9.64 -20.27 -1.63
CA PHE A 7 -9.37 -19.26 -2.65
C PHE A 7 -9.32 -17.86 -2.03
N VAL A 8 -10.31 -17.52 -1.20
CA VAL A 8 -10.37 -16.26 -0.44
C VAL A 8 -9.13 -16.08 0.43
N ALA A 9 -8.70 -17.14 1.13
CA ALA A 9 -7.48 -17.12 1.92
C ALA A 9 -6.22 -16.86 1.08
N ALA A 10 -6.16 -17.42 -0.15
CA ALA A 10 -5.02 -17.25 -1.05
C ALA A 10 -4.94 -15.83 -1.65
N VAL A 11 -6.07 -15.18 -1.94
CA VAL A 11 -6.10 -13.83 -2.51
C VAL A 11 -5.99 -12.72 -1.45
N LYS A 12 -6.32 -13.01 -0.19
CA LYS A 12 -6.27 -12.05 0.92
C LYS A 12 -4.95 -11.27 1.02
N PRO A 13 -3.75 -11.88 0.96
CA PRO A 13 -2.50 -11.13 1.07
C PRO A 13 -2.33 -10.09 -0.05
N LEU A 14 -2.80 -10.39 -1.27
CA LEU A 14 -2.77 -9.45 -2.38
C LEU A 14 -3.74 -8.30 -2.15
N VAL A 15 -4.98 -8.60 -1.74
CA VAL A 15 -6.00 -7.59 -1.44
C VAL A 15 -5.52 -6.67 -0.31
N ASP A 16 -4.96 -7.21 0.76
CA ASP A 16 -4.39 -6.44 1.87
C ASP A 16 -3.20 -5.57 1.40
N ALA A 17 -2.36 -6.09 0.50
CA ALA A 17 -1.20 -5.36 -0.02
C ALA A 17 -1.57 -4.18 -0.92
N ILE A 18 -2.61 -4.32 -1.74
CA ILE A 18 -3.15 -3.20 -2.53
C ILE A 18 -4.04 -2.30 -1.66
N GLY A 19 -4.44 -2.71 -0.46
CA GLY A 19 -5.39 -1.97 0.35
C GLY A 19 -6.83 -2.08 -0.13
N GLY A 20 -7.16 -3.18 -0.80
CA GLY A 20 -8.55 -3.48 -1.09
C GLY A 20 -9.26 -3.96 0.17
N THR A 21 -10.59 -3.97 0.10
CA THR A 21 -11.44 -4.63 1.11
C THR A 21 -12.13 -5.80 0.44
N MET A 22 -12.13 -6.97 1.09
CA MET A 22 -12.92 -8.12 0.63
C MET A 22 -14.34 -8.01 1.17
N LEU A 23 -15.30 -8.30 0.31
CA LEU A 23 -16.74 -8.22 0.57
C LEU A 23 -17.42 -9.50 0.07
N PRO A 24 -18.55 -9.91 0.66
CA PRO A 24 -19.42 -10.91 0.07
C PRO A 24 -19.82 -10.51 -1.37
N PRO A 25 -19.88 -11.45 -2.34
CA PRO A 25 -20.25 -11.14 -3.72
C PRO A 25 -21.62 -10.45 -3.89
N ASP A 26 -22.56 -10.73 -3.00
CA ASP A 26 -23.91 -10.15 -2.97
C ASP A 26 -23.94 -8.69 -2.49
N GLU A 27 -22.87 -8.21 -1.84
CA GLU A 27 -22.69 -6.83 -1.42
C GLU A 27 -21.87 -5.98 -2.42
N ALA A 28 -21.51 -6.55 -3.58
CA ALA A 28 -20.68 -5.88 -4.57
C ALA A 28 -21.37 -4.65 -5.21
N SER A 29 -20.63 -3.55 -5.25
CA SER A 29 -20.94 -2.35 -6.05
C SER A 29 -20.44 -2.53 -7.49
N PRO A 30 -20.99 -1.78 -8.49
CA PRO A 30 -20.44 -1.75 -9.84
C PRO A 30 -18.95 -1.37 -9.95
N ASP A 31 -18.42 -0.66 -8.93
CA ASP A 31 -17.01 -0.27 -8.87
C ASP A 31 -16.10 -1.34 -8.23
N ASP A 32 -16.67 -2.42 -7.71
CA ASP A 32 -15.95 -3.52 -7.08
C ASP A 32 -15.59 -4.60 -8.12
N VAL A 33 -14.48 -5.30 -7.89
CA VAL A 33 -14.03 -6.41 -8.76
C VAL A 33 -14.50 -7.73 -8.16
N VAL A 34 -15.44 -8.41 -8.82
CA VAL A 34 -15.90 -9.74 -8.41
C VAL A 34 -14.92 -10.81 -8.91
N LEU A 35 -14.36 -11.58 -7.98
CA LEU A 35 -13.48 -12.72 -8.27
C LEU A 35 -14.30 -14.01 -8.31
N ALA A 36 -14.33 -14.65 -9.47
CA ALA A 36 -14.99 -15.94 -9.67
C ALA A 36 -13.99 -17.11 -9.55
N TRP A 37 -14.43 -18.20 -8.93
CA TRP A 37 -13.68 -19.43 -8.76
C TRP A 37 -14.59 -20.63 -9.03
N GLN A 38 -14.12 -21.58 -9.86
CA GLN A 38 -14.90 -22.77 -10.25
C GLN A 38 -16.30 -22.45 -10.81
N GLY A 39 -16.45 -21.31 -11.48
CA GLY A 39 -17.72 -20.90 -12.10
C GLY A 39 -18.73 -20.26 -11.14
N ALA A 40 -18.34 -20.00 -9.90
CA ALA A 40 -19.15 -19.27 -8.92
C ALA A 40 -18.42 -18.01 -8.44
N ASP A 41 -19.18 -16.95 -8.13
CA ASP A 41 -18.63 -15.76 -7.50
C ASP A 41 -18.17 -16.10 -6.09
N ALA A 42 -16.88 -15.90 -5.81
CA ALA A 42 -16.27 -16.31 -4.54
C ALA A 42 -16.09 -15.14 -3.58
N VAL A 43 -15.66 -13.97 -4.07
CA VAL A 43 -15.46 -12.77 -3.26
C VAL A 43 -15.45 -11.51 -4.12
N ALA A 44 -15.99 -10.41 -3.62
CA ALA A 44 -15.84 -9.08 -4.22
C ALA A 44 -14.68 -8.32 -3.59
N VAL A 45 -13.90 -7.60 -4.39
CA VAL A 45 -12.77 -6.78 -3.94
C VAL A 45 -13.08 -5.32 -4.25
N ARG A 46 -13.27 -4.53 -3.19
CA ARG A 46 -13.33 -3.07 -3.29
C ARG A 46 -11.93 -2.52 -3.39
N LEU A 47 -11.63 -1.84 -4.49
CA LEU A 47 -10.30 -1.25 -4.70
C LEU A 47 -10.09 -0.02 -3.80
N PRO A 48 -8.86 0.23 -3.33
CA PRO A 48 -8.53 1.48 -2.64
C PRO A 48 -8.80 2.68 -3.56
N ARG A 49 -9.24 3.80 -2.98
CA ARG A 49 -9.13 5.08 -3.69
C ARG A 49 -7.64 5.46 -3.79
N LEU A 50 -7.23 6.14 -4.86
CA LEU A 50 -5.81 6.51 -5.09
C LEU A 50 -5.16 7.20 -3.88
N ALA A 51 -5.90 8.02 -3.13
CA ALA A 51 -5.40 8.71 -1.94
C ALA A 51 -5.18 7.78 -0.73
N ASP A 52 -5.98 6.73 -0.59
CA ASP A 52 -5.92 5.76 0.52
C ASP A 52 -4.83 4.68 0.31
N SER A 53 -4.06 4.80 -0.77
CA SER A 53 -3.01 3.82 -1.13
C SER A 53 -1.69 4.10 -0.40
N LEU A 54 -1.33 5.37 -0.19
CA LEU A 54 -0.03 5.74 0.38
C LEU A 54 0.09 5.36 1.86
N ASP A 55 -0.91 5.72 2.68
CA ASP A 55 -0.92 5.40 4.12
C ASP A 55 -0.87 3.89 4.36
N ARG A 56 -1.50 3.11 3.47
CA ARG A 56 -1.46 1.65 3.52
C ARG A 56 -0.11 1.09 3.14
N ILE A 57 0.55 1.64 2.13
CA ILE A 57 1.92 1.27 1.78
C ILE A 57 2.85 1.55 2.97
N LEU A 58 2.73 2.71 3.60
CA LEU A 58 3.52 3.07 4.78
C LEU A 58 3.28 2.09 5.94
N THR A 59 2.01 1.81 6.26
CA THR A 59 1.63 0.83 7.29
C THR A 59 2.16 -0.58 7.00
N ALA A 60 2.13 -1.01 5.73
CA ALA A 60 2.70 -2.29 5.32
C ALA A 60 4.23 -2.32 5.50
N MET A 61 4.92 -1.22 5.22
CA MET A 61 6.36 -1.10 5.44
C MET A 61 6.72 -1.14 6.93
N GLU A 62 5.95 -0.49 7.80
CA GLU A 62 6.13 -0.58 9.27
C GLU A 62 6.02 -2.00 9.77
N ARG A 63 4.96 -2.72 9.36
CA ARG A 63 4.77 -4.13 9.69
C ARG A 63 5.94 -5.00 9.21
N GLY A 64 6.46 -4.74 8.02
CA GLY A 64 7.61 -5.47 7.47
C GLY A 64 8.94 -5.16 8.18
N LYS A 65 9.12 -3.93 8.70
CA LYS A 65 10.31 -3.52 9.46
C LYS A 65 10.20 -3.86 10.96
N GLY A 66 8.99 -4.10 11.47
CA GLY A 66 8.72 -4.41 12.87
C GLY A 66 8.85 -3.19 13.80
N MET A 67 8.88 -1.98 13.26
CA MET A 67 9.02 -0.72 14.00
C MET A 67 8.42 0.46 13.21
N PRO A 68 8.08 1.57 13.88
CA PRO A 68 7.65 2.80 13.20
C PRO A 68 8.70 3.30 12.20
N LEU A 69 8.26 3.86 11.06
CA LEU A 69 9.21 4.40 10.07
C LEU A 69 10.03 5.58 10.61
N ALA A 70 9.49 6.31 11.59
CA ALA A 70 10.15 7.40 12.27
C ALA A 70 11.40 6.97 13.05
N ASP A 71 11.46 5.71 13.50
CA ASP A 71 12.56 5.18 14.33
C ASP A 71 13.70 4.58 13.48
N LEU A 72 13.51 4.51 12.17
CA LEU A 72 14.51 4.01 11.24
C LEU A 72 15.78 4.87 11.24
N ASP A 73 16.92 4.23 11.05
CA ASP A 73 18.16 4.96 10.79
C ASP A 73 18.09 5.72 9.45
N ARG A 74 19.03 6.64 9.25
CA ARG A 74 19.06 7.48 8.06
C ARG A 74 19.12 6.67 6.76
N LYS A 75 19.85 5.56 6.73
CA LYS A 75 20.04 4.75 5.52
C LYS A 75 18.74 4.01 5.17
N ALA A 76 18.07 3.46 6.16
CA ALA A 76 16.77 2.82 6.01
C ALA A 76 15.69 3.82 5.60
N LYS A 77 15.69 5.05 6.15
CA LYS A 77 14.77 6.11 5.69
C LYS A 77 14.98 6.48 4.22
N GLN A 78 16.23 6.52 3.75
CA GLN A 78 16.55 6.73 2.34
C GLN A 78 16.03 5.59 1.45
N GLU A 79 16.23 4.33 1.87
CA GLU A 79 15.69 3.16 1.15
C GLU A 79 14.16 3.18 1.07
N VAL A 80 13.49 3.62 2.13
CA VAL A 80 12.03 3.78 2.14
C VAL A 80 11.60 4.82 1.11
N VAL A 81 12.24 6.00 1.08
CA VAL A 81 11.93 7.06 0.11
C VAL A 81 12.11 6.56 -1.33
N ARG A 82 13.21 5.86 -1.63
CA ARG A 82 13.44 5.23 -2.94
C ARG A 82 12.31 4.29 -3.35
N THR A 83 11.91 3.42 -2.44
CA THR A 83 10.86 2.42 -2.69
C THR A 83 9.52 3.10 -2.96
N LEU A 84 9.24 4.18 -2.24
CA LEU A 84 8.04 4.99 -2.42
C LEU A 84 8.07 5.77 -3.74
N GLU A 85 9.22 6.31 -4.14
CA GLU A 85 9.39 6.97 -5.45
C GLU A 85 9.14 6.00 -6.60
N ALA A 86 9.75 4.81 -6.57
CA ALA A 86 9.54 3.77 -7.57
C ALA A 86 8.07 3.30 -7.67
N ARG A 87 7.30 3.48 -6.59
CA ARG A 87 5.85 3.19 -6.53
C ARG A 87 4.98 4.40 -6.87
N GLY A 88 5.56 5.53 -7.26
CA GLY A 88 4.82 6.74 -7.64
C GLY A 88 4.19 7.50 -6.47
N ALA A 89 4.63 7.26 -5.22
CA ALA A 89 4.05 7.86 -4.02
C ALA A 89 4.06 9.40 -4.05
N PHE A 90 5.07 10.00 -4.69
CA PHE A 90 5.24 11.45 -4.75
C PHE A 90 4.44 12.13 -5.87
N SER A 91 3.77 11.37 -6.73
CA SER A 91 2.79 11.88 -7.70
C SER A 91 1.40 12.08 -7.09
N VAL A 92 1.15 11.51 -5.89
CA VAL A 92 -0.11 11.65 -5.17
C VAL A 92 -0.18 13.02 -4.49
N ARG A 93 -1.37 13.63 -4.47
CA ARG A 93 -1.62 14.88 -3.73
C ARG A 93 -1.22 14.71 -2.26
N HIS A 94 -0.43 15.63 -1.73
CA HIS A 94 0.16 15.57 -0.37
C HIS A 94 1.17 14.43 -0.13
N GLY A 95 1.58 13.66 -1.15
CA GLY A 95 2.48 12.51 -0.95
C GLY A 95 3.78 12.84 -0.21
N VAL A 96 4.43 13.96 -0.56
CA VAL A 96 5.64 14.43 0.15
C VAL A 96 5.37 14.73 1.63
N GLU A 97 4.22 15.34 1.94
CA GLU A 97 3.84 15.71 3.31
C GLU A 97 3.54 14.46 4.14
N THR A 98 2.78 13.51 3.59
CA THR A 98 2.45 12.24 4.23
C THR A 98 3.71 11.42 4.54
N VAL A 99 4.62 11.27 3.56
CA VAL A 99 5.87 10.51 3.75
C VAL A 99 6.80 11.20 4.74
N ALA A 100 6.90 12.53 4.69
CA ALA A 100 7.70 13.30 5.65
C ALA A 100 7.20 13.09 7.09
N SER A 101 5.89 13.15 7.29
CA SER A 101 5.24 12.89 8.58
C SER A 101 5.54 11.47 9.09
N ALA A 102 5.33 10.44 8.25
CA ALA A 102 5.55 9.05 8.63
C ALA A 102 7.02 8.74 8.97
N LEU A 103 7.97 9.34 8.24
CA LEU A 103 9.41 9.18 8.51
C LEU A 103 9.93 10.07 9.64
N GLY A 104 9.10 10.95 10.21
CA GLY A 104 9.53 11.90 11.24
C GLY A 104 10.62 12.85 10.74
N VAL A 105 10.54 13.30 9.48
CA VAL A 105 11.50 14.23 8.86
C VAL A 105 10.81 15.41 8.21
N SER A 106 11.57 16.43 7.83
CA SER A 106 11.01 17.58 7.10
C SER A 106 10.77 17.25 5.63
N ARG A 107 9.83 17.94 4.98
CA ARG A 107 9.64 17.89 3.50
C ARG A 107 10.95 18.19 2.75
N PHE A 108 11.75 19.12 3.26
CA PHE A 108 13.08 19.41 2.74
C PHE A 108 14.00 18.18 2.76
N THR A 109 13.94 17.37 3.82
CA THR A 109 14.73 16.13 3.93
C THR A 109 14.29 15.10 2.88
N ILE A 110 12.99 15.01 2.59
CA ILE A 110 12.47 14.16 1.51
C ILE A 110 13.07 14.59 0.16
N TYR A 111 13.00 15.87 -0.19
CA TYR A 111 13.60 16.37 -1.43
C TYR A 111 15.10 16.09 -1.52
N ASN A 112 15.84 16.18 -0.41
CA ASN A 112 17.26 15.82 -0.39
C ASN A 112 17.51 14.33 -0.66
N TYR A 113 16.63 13.45 -0.17
CA TYR A 113 16.75 12.02 -0.43
C TYR A 113 16.48 11.72 -1.91
N LEU A 114 15.44 12.32 -2.50
CA LEU A 114 15.12 12.21 -3.94
C LEU A 114 16.24 12.74 -4.85
N ASN A 115 16.87 13.86 -4.48
CA ASN A 115 17.95 14.43 -5.29
C ASN A 115 19.24 13.60 -5.26
N ARG A 116 19.57 12.97 -4.12
CA ARG A 116 20.75 12.10 -4.02
C ARG A 116 20.69 10.89 -4.96
N GLU A 117 19.49 10.44 -5.31
CA GLU A 117 19.29 9.30 -6.21
C GLU A 117 19.50 9.66 -7.68
N ARG A 118 19.27 10.92 -8.07
CA ARG A 118 19.52 11.39 -9.43
C ARG A 118 21.00 11.58 -9.74
N GLU A 119 21.84 11.60 -8.72
CA GLU A 119 23.29 11.84 -8.79
C GLU A 119 24.13 10.57 -8.58
N SER A 120 23.49 9.40 -8.29
CA SER A 120 24.16 8.09 -8.12
C SER A 120 23.88 7.16 -9.30
#